data_AF-A0A0C4ESR4-F1
#
_entry.id   AF-A0A0C4ESR4-F1
#
_cell.length_a   1.000
_cell.length_b   1.000
_cell.length_c   1.000
_cell.angle_alpha   90.00
_cell.angle_beta   90.00
_cell.angle_gamma   90.00
#
_symmetry.space_group_name_H-M   'P 1'
#
loop_
_entity.id
_entity.type
_entity.pdbx_description
1 polymer ?
#
loop_
_entity_poly.entity_id
_entity_poly.type
_entity_poly.pdbx_seq_one_letter_code
_entity_poly.pdbx_strand_id
1 'polypeptide(L)'
;MTALHPPFRTKSLLLLAVISLLARMAYSDSSSSSELPTSQLITKANTLLVTGQASKALELYELVLERDPDDYLTLYKKATTQMTLGPGKFPDFFHDHPADK
;
A
#
# COMPACT_ATOMS: atom_id res chain seq x y z
N MET A 1 -17.21 46.29 -30.34
CA MET A 1 -16.71 45.97 -28.98
C MET A 1 -16.54 44.47 -28.89
N THR A 2 -15.30 44.02 -28.66
CA THR A 2 -14.81 42.64 -28.69
C THR A 2 -15.21 41.82 -27.46
N ALA A 3 -15.61 40.55 -27.65
CA ALA A 3 -15.43 39.50 -26.64
C ALA A 3 -15.32 38.13 -27.33
N LEU A 4 -14.08 37.75 -27.63
CA LEU A 4 -13.66 36.44 -28.11
C LEU A 4 -13.72 35.45 -26.94
N HIS A 5 -14.75 34.62 -26.84
CA HIS A 5 -14.80 33.51 -25.88
C HIS A 5 -14.06 32.28 -26.47
N PRO A 6 -12.96 31.81 -25.87
CA PRO A 6 -12.19 30.69 -26.41
C PRO A 6 -12.89 29.34 -26.17
N PRO A 7 -12.89 28.39 -27.13
CA PRO A 7 -13.59 27.11 -27.04
C PRO A 7 -12.87 26.03 -26.19
N PHE A 8 -11.89 26.41 -25.37
CA PHE A 8 -10.96 25.47 -24.73
C PHE A 8 -11.39 24.93 -23.36
N ARG A 9 -12.45 25.49 -22.75
CA ARG A 9 -12.85 25.12 -21.38
C ARG A 9 -13.53 23.76 -21.27
N THR A 10 -14.36 23.37 -22.24
CA THR A 10 -15.21 22.18 -22.12
C THR A 10 -14.45 20.86 -22.25
N LYS A 11 -13.44 20.81 -23.13
CA LYS A 11 -12.58 19.62 -23.31
C LYS A 11 -11.70 19.36 -22.09
N SER A 12 -11.19 20.43 -21.47
CA SER A 12 -10.37 20.34 -20.25
C SER A 12 -11.21 19.84 -19.06
N LEU A 13 -12.46 20.30 -18.93
CA LEU A 13 -13.40 19.81 -17.93
C LEU A 13 -13.76 18.33 -18.13
N LEU A 14 -13.98 17.90 -19.38
CA LEU A 14 -14.26 16.49 -19.70
C LEU A 14 -13.07 15.58 -19.37
N LEU A 15 -11.86 16.03 -19.68
CA LEU A 15 -10.63 15.28 -19.43
C LEU A 15 -10.37 15.12 -17.92
N LEU A 16 -10.63 16.16 -17.12
CA LEU A 16 -10.54 16.08 -15.66
C LEU A 16 -11.57 15.12 -15.05
N ALA A 17 -12.80 15.13 -15.57
CA ALA A 17 -13.85 14.23 -15.10
C ALA A 17 -13.54 12.76 -15.41
N VAL A 18 -12.97 12.47 -16.58
CA VAL A 18 -12.54 11.13 -16.97
C VAL A 18 -11.38 10.64 -16.09
N ILE A 19 -10.39 11.49 -15.81
CA ILE A 19 -9.28 11.14 -14.90
C ILE A 19 -9.80 10.86 -13.49
N SER A 20 -10.73 11.67 -12.98
CA SER A 20 -11.33 11.46 -11.66
C SER A 20 -12.16 10.16 -11.59
N LEU A 21 -12.88 9.82 -12.67
CA LEU A 21 -13.63 8.57 -12.76
C LEU A 21 -12.72 7.34 -12.81
N LEU A 22 -11.64 7.39 -13.61
CA LEU A 22 -10.65 6.31 -13.70
C LEU A 22 -9.90 6.10 -12.38
N ALA A 23 -9.50 7.18 -11.72
CA ALA A 23 -8.89 7.11 -10.39
C ALA A 23 -9.83 6.39 -9.41
N ARG A 24 -11.12 6.74 -9.41
CA ARG A 24 -12.12 6.14 -8.51
C ARG A 24 -12.33 4.64 -8.76
N MET A 25 -12.22 4.17 -10.01
CA MET A 25 -12.28 2.74 -10.36
C MET A 25 -11.01 2.00 -9.90
N ALA A 26 -9.82 2.59 -10.07
CA ALA A 26 -8.57 2.00 -9.59
C ALA A 26 -8.51 1.87 -8.05
N TYR A 27 -9.15 2.79 -7.32
CA TYR A 27 -9.23 2.71 -5.85
C TYR A 27 -10.35 1.79 -5.33
N SER A 28 -11.32 1.38 -6.16
CA SER A 28 -12.47 0.58 -5.71
C SER A 28 -12.22 -0.93 -5.77
N ASP A 29 -11.12 -1.38 -6.38
CA ASP A 29 -10.80 -2.81 -6.56
C ASP A 29 -9.93 -3.40 -5.42
N SER A 30 -9.70 -2.66 -4.33
CA SER A 30 -8.74 -3.04 -3.30
C SER A 30 -9.33 -3.71 -2.05
N SER A 31 -10.65 -3.84 -1.90
CA SER A 31 -11.23 -4.33 -0.64
C SER A 31 -12.31 -5.39 -0.82
N SER A 32 -11.97 -6.53 -1.42
CA SER A 32 -12.80 -7.75 -1.32
C SER A 32 -11.97 -9.02 -1.52
N SER A 33 -10.76 -9.06 -0.97
CA SER A 33 -10.07 -10.34 -0.77
C SER A 33 -10.23 -10.72 0.70
N SER A 34 -10.34 -12.01 0.99
CA SER A 34 -10.51 -12.62 2.32
C SER A 34 -9.26 -12.43 3.21
N GLU A 35 -8.80 -11.20 3.30
CA GLU A 35 -7.61 -10.75 3.99
C GLU A 35 -7.80 -10.98 5.49
N LEU A 36 -6.78 -11.54 6.14
CA LEU A 36 -6.78 -11.69 7.59
C LEU A 36 -6.98 -10.31 8.25
N PRO A 37 -7.76 -10.22 9.33
CA PRO A 37 -7.87 -8.99 10.10
C PRO A 37 -6.48 -8.46 10.50
N THR A 38 -6.31 -7.13 10.52
CA THR A 38 -5.05 -6.47 10.89
C THR A 38 -4.46 -7.00 12.20
N SER A 39 -5.31 -7.28 13.20
CA SER A 39 -4.91 -7.86 14.48
C SER A 39 -4.30 -9.27 14.37
N GLN A 40 -4.78 -10.09 13.44
CA GLN A 40 -4.23 -11.42 13.18
C GLN A 40 -2.88 -11.33 12.47
N LEU A 41 -2.71 -10.37 11.55
CA LEU A 41 -1.43 -10.11 10.89
C LEU A 41 -0.36 -9.67 11.89
N ILE A 42 -0.69 -8.75 12.80
CA ILE A 42 0.21 -8.30 13.86
C ILE A 42 0.59 -9.48 14.78
N THR A 43 -0.39 -10.31 15.16
CA THR A 43 -0.13 -11.51 15.98
C THR A 43 0.84 -12.45 15.27
N LYS A 44 0.60 -12.76 14.00
CA LYS A 44 1.46 -13.62 13.19
C LYS A 44 2.85 -13.03 13.02
N ALA A 45 2.97 -11.72 12.82
CA ALA A 45 4.25 -11.02 12.72
C ALA A 45 5.06 -11.15 14.03
N ASN A 46 4.42 -10.94 15.18
CA ASN A 46 5.06 -11.13 16.49
C ASN A 46 5.53 -12.58 16.68
N THR A 47 4.74 -13.58 16.28
CA THR A 47 5.17 -14.99 16.31
C THR A 47 6.39 -15.22 15.42
N LEU A 48 6.41 -14.67 14.21
CA LEU A 48 7.53 -14.78 13.30
C LEU A 48 8.81 -14.18 13.90
N LEU A 49 8.72 -13.04 14.59
CA LEU A 49 9.85 -12.44 15.32
C LEU A 49 10.42 -13.39 16.37
N VAL A 50 9.57 -13.99 17.19
CA VAL A 50 9.99 -14.93 18.24
C VAL A 50 10.66 -16.18 17.64
N THR A 51 10.24 -16.58 16.43
CA THR A 51 10.86 -17.71 15.70
C THR A 51 12.09 -17.32 14.88
N GLY A 52 12.57 -16.07 14.97
CA GLY A 52 13.74 -15.59 14.22
C GLY A 52 13.47 -15.26 12.76
N GLN A 53 12.22 -15.30 12.29
CA GLN A 53 11.81 -15.00 10.92
C GLN A 53 11.50 -13.51 10.73
N ALA A 54 12.47 -12.65 11.07
CA ALA A 54 12.26 -11.20 11.11
C ALA A 54 11.93 -10.57 9.75
N SER A 55 12.47 -11.08 8.63
CA SER A 55 12.12 -10.58 7.29
C SER A 55 10.63 -10.79 6.97
N LYS A 56 10.10 -11.99 7.24
CA LYS A 56 8.67 -12.28 7.05
C LYS A 56 7.77 -11.48 8.00
N ALA A 57 8.26 -11.17 9.20
CA ALA A 57 7.55 -10.29 10.12
C ALA A 57 7.44 -8.86 9.57
N LEU A 58 8.49 -8.34 8.93
CA LEU A 58 8.46 -7.03 8.27
C LEU A 58 7.41 -6.97 7.17
N GLU A 59 7.31 -8.00 6.32
CA GLU A 59 6.27 -8.07 5.26
C GLU A 59 4.86 -7.97 5.84
N LEU A 60 4.59 -8.65 6.95
CA LEU A 60 3.28 -8.57 7.60
C LEU A 60 3.01 -7.19 8.23
N TYR A 61 4.04 -6.50 8.72
CA TYR A 61 3.89 -5.12 9.18
C TYR A 61 3.64 -4.15 8.02
N GLU A 62 4.25 -4.35 6.85
CA GLU A 62 3.95 -3.54 5.65
C GLU A 62 2.49 -3.71 5.23
N LEU A 63 1.98 -4.94 5.16
CA LEU A 63 0.57 -5.22 4.86
C LEU A 63 -0.39 -4.54 5.84
N VAL A 64 0.00 -4.40 7.10
CA VAL A 64 -0.79 -3.66 8.10
C VAL A 64 -0.77 -2.16 7.79
N LEU A 65 0.39 -1.61 7.48
CA LEU A 65 0.57 -0.18 7.17
C LEU A 65 -0.02 0.24 5.82
N GLU A 66 -0.16 -0.70 4.87
CA GLU A 66 -0.93 -0.46 3.64
C GLU A 66 -2.41 -0.21 3.93
N ARG A 67 -2.96 -0.81 5.00
CA ARG A 67 -4.35 -0.62 5.43
C ARG A 67 -4.52 0.56 6.37
N ASP A 68 -3.56 0.77 7.27
CA ASP A 68 -3.52 1.88 8.22
C ASP A 68 -2.10 2.46 8.30
N PRO A 69 -1.77 3.45 7.46
CA PRO A 69 -0.44 4.06 7.41
C PRO A 69 -0.03 4.75 8.72
N ASP A 70 -1.00 5.13 9.54
CA ASP A 70 -0.78 5.89 10.77
C ASP A 70 -0.78 4.98 12.03
N ASP A 71 -0.80 3.64 11.88
CA ASP A 71 -0.65 2.70 13.00
C ASP A 71 0.76 2.82 13.62
N TYR A 72 0.86 3.74 14.58
CA TYR A 72 2.08 4.04 15.32
C TYR A 72 2.71 2.80 15.96
N LEU A 73 1.90 1.88 16.47
CA LEU A 73 2.41 0.67 17.13
C LEU A 73 3.07 -0.25 16.11
N THR A 74 2.46 -0.40 14.93
CA THR A 74 3.04 -1.18 13.83
C THR A 74 4.30 -0.52 13.28
N LEU A 75 4.32 0.80 13.09
CA LEU A 75 5.52 1.55 12.69
C LEU A 75 6.68 1.31 13.67
N TYR A 76 6.41 1.41 14.97
CA TYR A 76 7.40 1.16 16.02
C TYR A 76 7.94 -0.28 15.97
N LYS A 77 7.05 -1.28 15.82
CA LYS A 77 7.43 -2.70 15.70
C LYS A 77 8.29 -2.97 14.47
N LYS A 78 7.93 -2.39 13.33
CA LYS A 78 8.69 -2.48 12.08
C LYS A 78 10.10 -1.90 12.26
N ALA A 79 10.21 -0.68 12.79
CA ALA A 79 11.49 0.01 12.99
C ALA A 79 12.43 -0.80 13.91
N THR A 80 11.93 -1.26 15.06
CA THR A 80 12.72 -2.07 16.01
C THR A 80 13.13 -3.42 15.43
N THR A 81 12.28 -4.04 14.62
CA THR A 81 12.63 -5.26 13.87
C THR A 81 13.77 -5.00 12.88
N GLN A 82 13.72 -3.89 12.14
CA GLN A 82 14.78 -3.50 11.20
C GLN A 82 16.11 -3.24 11.91
N MET A 83 16.10 -2.61 13.09
CA MET A 83 17.30 -2.40 13.91
C MET A 83 17.96 -3.72 14.31
N THR A 84 17.16 -4.76 14.55
CA THR A 84 17.64 -6.10 14.93
C THR A 84 18.29 -6.83 13.74
N LEU A 85 17.84 -6.56 12.50
CA LEU A 85 18.37 -7.18 11.28
C LEU A 85 19.65 -6.53 10.74
N GLY A 86 19.89 -5.26 11.09
CA GLY A 86 21.00 -4.45 10.58
C GLY A 86 20.79 -3.96 9.13
N PRO A 87 21.54 -2.94 8.69
CA PRO A 87 21.45 -2.41 7.33
C PRO A 87 22.04 -3.43 6.34
N GLY A 88 21.19 -4.26 5.71
CA GLY A 88 21.67 -5.20 4.69
C GLY A 88 20.81 -6.42 4.35
N LYS A 89 19.59 -6.56 4.88
CA LYS A 89 18.68 -7.67 4.55
C LYS A 89 17.26 -7.22 4.29
N PHE A 90 17.02 -6.63 3.13
CA PHE A 90 15.70 -6.61 2.50
C PHE A 90 15.70 -7.69 1.42
N PRO A 91 14.80 -8.69 1.46
CA PRO A 91 14.65 -9.63 0.35
C PRO A 91 14.18 -8.86 -0.89
N ASP A 92 14.91 -8.98 -2.00
CA ASP A 92 14.56 -8.42 -3.32
C ASP A 92 13.31 -9.11 -3.91
N PHE A 93 12.15 -9.00 -3.23
CA PHE A 93 10.96 -9.80 -3.56
C PHE A 93 9.89 -9.06 -4.37
N PHE A 94 10.09 -7.78 -4.72
CA PHE A 94 9.23 -7.13 -5.71
C PHE A 94 9.42 -7.67 -7.14
N HIS A 95 10.28 -8.68 -7.35
CA HIS A 95 10.49 -9.33 -8.64
C HIS A 95 9.65 -10.59 -8.91
N ASP A 96 9.00 -11.18 -7.90
CA ASP A 96 8.20 -12.40 -8.06
C ASP A 96 6.69 -12.14 -7.94
N HIS A 97 6.16 -11.20 -8.74
CA HIS A 97 4.74 -11.21 -9.08
C HIS A 97 4.54 -12.26 -10.18
N PRO A 98 3.96 -13.45 -9.90
CA PRO A 98 3.53 -14.32 -10.98
C PRO A 98 2.41 -13.60 -11.72
N ALA A 99 2.67 -13.28 -12.99
CA ALA A 99 1.64 -13.02 -13.97
C ALA A 99 0.62 -14.17 -13.89
N ASP A 100 -0.57 -13.80 -13.42
CA ASP A 100 -1.87 -14.29 -13.86
C ASP A 100 -1.86 -15.53 -14.78
N LYS A 101 -2.61 -16.54 -14.34
CA LYS A 101 -3.23 -17.53 -15.23
C LYS A 101 -4.72 -17.61 -14.94
#